data_AF-A0A7K2XDP1-F1
#
_entry.id   AF-A0A7K2XDP1-F1
#
_cell.length_a   1.000
_cell.length_b   1.000
_cell.length_c   1.000
_cell.angle_alpha   90.00
_cell.angle_beta   90.00
_cell.angle_gamma   90.00
#
_symmetry.space_group_name_H-M   'P 1'
#
loop_
_entity.id
_entity.type
_entity.pdbx_description
1 polymer ?
#
loop_
_entity_poly.entity_id
_entity_poly.type
_entity_poly.pdbx_seq_one_letter_code
_entity_poly.pdbx_strand_id
1 'polypeptide(L)'
;MSEQARRRPPKPYRKPRKDPVRMLAFEALRAVDERDAYANLVLPPLLKKAREGGDFDGRDAALATELVYGTLRRQGTYDAIIAACIDRPLREVDPPVLDVLALGAHQLLGTRIPTHAAVSASVELARVVLGDGRAKFVNAVLRKIARQDLDAWVAQVAPPYDEDPEDHLAVVHSHPRWVVSALWDSLGGGRAGIEDLLEADNERPEVTLVARPGRSTTEELAAATETLPGRWSPYAVRMAEGGEPGAIEAVKEGRAGVQDEGSQLVAL
;
A
#
# COMPACT_ATOMS: atom_id res chain seq x y z
N MET A 1 -58.13 12.39 11.62
CA MET A 1 -57.55 12.41 10.25
C MET A 1 -56.05 12.20 10.40
N SER A 2 -55.58 10.97 10.18
CA SER A 2 -54.15 10.61 10.32
C SER A 2 -53.45 10.89 8.99
N GLU A 3 -52.55 11.86 8.99
CA GLU A 3 -51.74 12.23 7.84
C GLU A 3 -50.67 11.15 7.62
N GLN A 4 -50.88 10.27 6.63
CA GLN A 4 -49.89 9.30 6.21
C GLN A 4 -48.67 10.03 5.63
N ALA A 5 -47.54 9.95 6.34
CA ALA A 5 -46.26 10.43 5.86
C ALA A 5 -45.94 9.81 4.49
N ARG A 6 -45.94 10.64 3.44
CA ARG A 6 -45.58 10.24 2.07
C ARG A 6 -44.16 9.66 2.06
N ARG A 7 -44.04 8.34 1.87
CA ARG A 7 -42.75 7.68 1.61
C ARG A 7 -42.12 8.31 0.36
N ARG A 8 -40.91 8.86 0.51
CA ARG A 8 -40.12 9.35 -0.63
C ARG A 8 -39.92 8.21 -1.64
N PRO A 9 -40.02 8.48 -2.95
CA PRO A 9 -39.78 7.47 -3.96
C PRO A 9 -38.35 6.93 -3.84
N PRO A 10 -38.13 5.62 -4.08
CA PRO A 10 -36.79 5.06 -4.08
C PRO A 10 -35.93 5.79 -5.11
N LYS A 11 -34.69 6.15 -4.75
CA LYS A 11 -33.75 6.77 -5.69
C LYS A 11 -33.56 5.81 -6.89
N PRO A 12 -33.56 6.32 -8.12
CA PRO A 12 -33.34 5.48 -9.30
C PRO A 12 -31.99 4.77 -9.19
N TYR A 13 -31.97 3.48 -9.55
CA TYR A 13 -30.75 2.67 -9.56
C TYR A 13 -29.76 3.29 -10.55
N ARG A 14 -28.60 3.71 -10.05
CA ARG A 14 -27.49 4.22 -10.86
C ARG A 14 -26.46 3.10 -10.98
N LYS A 15 -26.10 2.74 -12.21
CA LYS A 15 -25.03 1.77 -12.45
C LYS A 15 -23.74 2.27 -11.79
N PRO A 16 -23.06 1.44 -10.98
CA PRO A 16 -21.81 1.84 -10.33
C PRO A 16 -20.75 2.28 -11.35
N ARG A 17 -20.01 3.34 -11.04
CA ARG A 17 -18.92 3.82 -11.92
C ARG A 17 -17.65 3.04 -11.62
N LYS A 18 -17.07 2.43 -12.65
CA LYS A 18 -15.76 1.79 -12.54
C LYS A 18 -14.67 2.86 -12.52
N ASP A 19 -13.94 2.92 -11.42
CA ASP A 19 -12.71 3.70 -11.29
C ASP A 19 -11.53 2.77 -11.65
N PRO A 20 -10.85 2.97 -12.79
CA PRO A 20 -9.83 2.03 -13.25
C PRO A 20 -8.65 1.90 -12.28
N VAL A 21 -8.27 2.97 -11.58
CA VAL A 21 -7.16 2.97 -10.63
C VAL A 21 -7.47 2.09 -9.42
N ARG A 22 -8.66 2.29 -8.82
CA ARG A 22 -9.07 1.51 -7.64
C ARG A 22 -9.43 0.07 -7.99
N MET A 23 -9.97 -0.16 -9.18
CA MET A 23 -10.17 -1.51 -9.70
C MET A 23 -8.84 -2.27 -9.83
N LEU A 24 -7.82 -1.64 -10.43
CA LEU A 24 -6.49 -2.23 -10.56
C LEU A 24 -5.87 -2.51 -9.18
N ALA A 25 -5.97 -1.55 -8.26
CA ALA A 25 -5.46 -1.74 -6.90
C ALA A 25 -6.14 -2.92 -6.19
N PHE A 26 -7.46 -3.02 -6.28
CA PHE A 26 -8.22 -4.16 -5.74
C PHE A 26 -7.82 -5.49 -6.38
N GLU A 27 -7.67 -5.54 -7.71
CA GLU A 27 -7.23 -6.75 -8.42
C GLU A 27 -5.83 -7.19 -7.98
N ALA A 28 -4.92 -6.24 -7.77
CA ALA A 28 -3.59 -6.52 -7.26
C ALA A 28 -3.63 -7.06 -5.82
N LEU A 29 -4.39 -6.42 -4.91
CA LEU A 29 -4.53 -6.85 -3.52
C LEU A 29 -5.14 -8.26 -3.43
N ARG A 30 -6.21 -8.54 -4.18
CA ARG A 30 -6.82 -9.88 -4.27
C ARG A 30 -5.83 -10.93 -4.76
N ALA A 31 -5.00 -10.58 -5.74
CA ALA A 31 -4.01 -11.52 -6.27
C ALA A 31 -2.90 -11.82 -5.26
N VAL A 32 -2.49 -10.85 -4.43
CA VAL A 32 -1.56 -11.07 -3.31
C VAL A 32 -2.21 -11.98 -2.27
N ASP A 33 -3.43 -11.67 -1.82
CA ASP A 33 -4.18 -12.43 -0.82
C ASP A 33 -4.47 -13.88 -1.23
N GLU A 34 -4.95 -14.11 -2.47
CA GLU A 34 -5.38 -15.45 -2.90
C GLU A 34 -4.25 -16.37 -3.35
N ARG A 35 -3.15 -15.81 -3.86
CA ARG A 35 -2.13 -16.60 -4.59
C ARG A 35 -0.76 -16.58 -3.93
N ASP A 36 -0.66 -15.97 -2.74
CA ASP A 36 0.61 -15.71 -2.07
C ASP A 36 1.63 -15.07 -3.04
N ALA A 37 1.10 -14.22 -3.93
CA ALA A 37 1.86 -13.64 -5.02
C ALA A 37 2.55 -12.37 -4.54
N TYR A 38 3.82 -12.20 -4.89
CA TYR A 38 4.54 -10.99 -4.52
C TYR A 38 4.01 -9.78 -5.29
N ALA A 39 3.67 -8.71 -4.57
CA ALA A 39 3.12 -7.48 -5.15
C ALA A 39 3.99 -6.89 -6.26
N ASN A 40 5.32 -6.96 -6.10
CA ASN A 40 6.30 -6.51 -7.10
C ASN A 40 6.30 -7.33 -8.40
N LEU A 41 5.74 -8.54 -8.40
CA LEU A 41 5.55 -9.37 -9.59
C LEU A 41 4.16 -9.19 -10.20
N VAL A 42 3.15 -8.94 -9.37
CA VAL A 42 1.74 -8.79 -9.79
C VAL A 42 1.47 -7.42 -10.40
N LEU A 43 1.95 -6.35 -9.77
CA LEU A 43 1.59 -4.98 -10.14
C LEU A 43 2.12 -4.54 -11.52
N PRO A 44 3.39 -4.78 -11.90
CA PRO A 44 3.92 -4.34 -13.19
C PRO A 44 3.13 -4.82 -14.42
N PRO A 45 2.78 -6.12 -14.58
CA PRO A 45 1.99 -6.56 -15.73
C PRO A 45 0.57 -5.98 -15.73
N LEU A 46 -0.05 -5.75 -14.56
CA LEU A 46 -1.36 -5.08 -14.47
C LEU A 46 -1.28 -3.62 -14.94
N LEU A 47 -0.27 -2.87 -14.49
CA LEU A 47 -0.03 -1.50 -14.92
C LEU A 47 0.25 -1.40 -16.42
N LYS A 48 1.08 -2.30 -16.96
CA LYS A 48 1.37 -2.34 -18.39
C LYS A 48 0.09 -2.56 -19.21
N LYS A 49 -0.70 -3.56 -18.84
CA LYS A 49 -1.98 -3.87 -19.50
C LYS A 49 -2.97 -2.71 -19.43
N ALA A 50 -3.04 -2.01 -18.29
CA ALA A 50 -3.91 -0.85 -18.14
C ALA A 50 -3.52 0.30 -19.08
N ARG A 51 -2.20 0.56 -19.20
CA ARG A 51 -1.66 1.61 -20.09
C ARG A 51 -1.86 1.31 -21.58
N GLU A 52 -1.82 0.04 -21.99
CA GLU A 52 -2.08 -0.37 -23.39
C GLU A 52 -3.47 0.06 -23.89
N GLY A 53 -4.43 0.27 -22.98
CA GLY A 53 -5.77 0.76 -23.31
C GLY A 53 -5.86 2.27 -23.62
N GLY A 54 -4.77 3.04 -23.45
CA GLY A 54 -4.69 4.47 -23.78
C GLY A 54 -5.31 5.45 -22.78
N ASP A 55 -6.24 4.99 -21.93
CA ASP A 55 -6.96 5.82 -20.94
C ASP A 55 -6.37 5.77 -19.51
N PHE A 56 -5.16 5.23 -19.34
CA PHE A 56 -4.50 5.08 -18.04
C PHE A 56 -3.11 5.68 -18.11
N ASP A 57 -2.93 6.84 -17.48
CA ASP A 57 -1.71 7.64 -17.61
C ASP A 57 -0.67 7.35 -16.50
N GLY A 58 0.40 8.16 -16.47
CA GLY A 58 1.44 8.05 -15.44
C GLY A 58 0.96 8.40 -14.03
N ARG A 59 0.01 9.34 -13.89
CA ARG A 59 -0.55 9.75 -12.60
C ARG A 59 -1.45 8.66 -12.04
N ASP A 60 -2.25 8.04 -12.90
CA ASP A 60 -3.06 6.88 -12.55
C ASP A 60 -2.20 5.70 -12.11
N ALA A 61 -1.10 5.44 -12.81
CA ALA A 61 -0.14 4.40 -12.42
C ALA A 61 0.53 4.70 -11.07
N ALA A 62 0.93 5.94 -10.83
CA ALA A 62 1.51 6.37 -9.55
C ALA A 62 0.49 6.21 -8.42
N LEU A 63 -0.77 6.62 -8.62
CA LEU A 63 -1.82 6.46 -7.63
C LEU A 63 -2.15 4.99 -7.39
N ALA A 64 -2.23 4.15 -8.42
CA ALA A 64 -2.49 2.72 -8.23
C ALA A 64 -1.35 2.05 -7.45
N THR A 65 -0.10 2.40 -7.77
CA THR A 65 1.10 1.93 -7.06
C THR A 65 1.07 2.32 -5.59
N GLU A 66 0.75 3.58 -5.31
CA GLU A 66 0.55 4.09 -3.95
C GLU A 66 -0.51 3.28 -3.22
N LEU A 67 -1.68 3.10 -3.83
CA LEU A 67 -2.79 2.42 -3.20
C LEU A 67 -2.47 0.96 -2.89
N VAL A 68 -1.78 0.24 -3.77
CA VAL A 68 -1.40 -1.16 -3.55
C VAL A 68 -0.35 -1.27 -2.44
N TYR A 69 0.82 -0.64 -2.64
CA TYR A 69 1.92 -0.79 -1.69
C TYR A 69 1.63 -0.12 -0.34
N GLY A 70 0.93 1.01 -0.34
CA GLY A 70 0.55 1.68 0.89
C GLY A 70 -0.49 0.91 1.71
N THR A 71 -1.41 0.19 1.04
CA THR A 71 -2.35 -0.72 1.72
C THR A 71 -1.63 -1.90 2.34
N LEU A 72 -0.77 -2.59 1.56
CA LEU A 72 -0.04 -3.78 2.03
C LEU A 72 0.93 -3.44 3.17
N ARG A 73 1.66 -2.34 3.04
CA ARG A 73 2.63 -1.86 4.05
C ARG A 73 1.99 -1.58 5.40
N ARG A 74 0.73 -1.15 5.42
CA ARG A 74 0.00 -0.80 6.64
C ARG A 74 -1.09 -1.82 6.99
N GLN A 75 -1.04 -3.02 6.41
CA GLN A 75 -2.11 -4.00 6.51
C GLN A 75 -2.38 -4.41 7.96
N GLY A 76 -1.36 -4.72 8.76
CA GLY A 76 -1.55 -5.12 10.16
C GLY A 76 -2.24 -4.04 11.00
N THR A 77 -1.88 -2.78 10.78
CA THR A 77 -2.51 -1.62 11.41
C THR A 77 -3.95 -1.45 10.97
N TYR A 78 -4.23 -1.57 9.66
CA TYR A 78 -5.59 -1.45 9.14
C TYR A 78 -6.49 -2.60 9.58
N ASP A 79 -5.97 -3.81 9.70
CA ASP A 79 -6.69 -4.96 10.24
C ASP A 79 -7.13 -4.71 11.68
N ALA A 80 -6.23 -4.22 12.54
CA ALA A 80 -6.58 -3.84 13.92
C ALA A 80 -7.67 -2.75 13.98
N ILE A 81 -7.57 -1.73 13.12
CA ILE A 81 -8.57 -0.65 13.01
C ILE A 81 -9.91 -1.17 12.51
N ILE A 82 -9.92 -2.02 11.47
CA ILE A 82 -11.14 -2.62 10.93
C ILE A 82 -11.79 -3.51 11.98
N ALA A 83 -11.01 -4.31 12.73
CA ALA A 83 -11.50 -5.15 13.81
C ALA A 83 -12.20 -4.32 14.90
N ALA A 84 -11.64 -3.18 15.30
CA ALA A 84 -12.28 -2.24 16.23
C ALA A 84 -13.56 -1.60 15.65
N CYS A 85 -13.74 -1.66 14.33
CA CYS A 85 -14.87 -1.08 13.63
C CYS A 85 -16.05 -2.04 13.43
N ILE A 86 -15.89 -3.34 13.64
CA ILE A 86 -16.89 -4.38 13.36
C ILE A 86 -17.20 -5.24 14.59
N ASP A 87 -18.37 -5.86 14.61
CA ASP A 87 -18.84 -6.66 15.77
C ASP A 87 -18.57 -8.17 15.61
N ARG A 88 -17.67 -8.56 14.69
CA ARG A 88 -17.32 -9.95 14.41
C ARG A 88 -15.82 -10.09 14.14
N PRO A 89 -15.20 -11.26 14.36
CA PRO A 89 -13.81 -11.50 14.00
C PRO A 89 -13.55 -11.29 12.50
N LEU A 90 -12.37 -10.73 12.13
CA LEU A 90 -12.00 -10.52 10.72
C LEU A 90 -12.06 -11.80 9.90
N ARG A 91 -11.66 -12.94 10.47
CA ARG A 91 -11.71 -14.28 9.83
C ARG A 91 -13.12 -14.71 9.39
N GLU A 92 -14.17 -14.05 9.86
CA GLU A 92 -15.57 -14.30 9.49
C GLU A 92 -16.09 -13.30 8.45
N VAL A 93 -15.24 -12.37 8.01
CA VAL A 93 -15.51 -11.42 6.92
C VAL A 93 -14.97 -12.01 5.62
N ASP A 94 -15.78 -11.93 4.57
CA ASP A 94 -15.43 -12.37 3.21
C ASP A 94 -14.14 -11.65 2.74
N PRO A 95 -13.08 -12.35 2.31
CA PRO A 95 -11.78 -11.72 2.00
C PRO A 95 -11.84 -10.55 1.00
N PRO A 96 -12.62 -10.61 -0.10
CA PRO A 96 -12.82 -9.46 -0.98
C PRO A 96 -13.43 -8.23 -0.31
N VAL A 97 -14.19 -8.40 0.78
CA VAL A 97 -14.70 -7.28 1.59
C VAL A 97 -13.55 -6.66 2.39
N LEU A 98 -12.68 -7.49 2.98
CA LEU A 98 -11.50 -7.01 3.72
C LEU A 98 -10.56 -6.23 2.81
N ASP A 99 -10.29 -6.69 1.59
CA ASP A 99 -9.44 -5.95 0.64
C ASP A 99 -9.99 -4.56 0.32
N VAL A 100 -11.31 -4.44 0.11
CA VAL A 100 -11.94 -3.14 -0.13
C VAL A 100 -11.90 -2.25 1.12
N LEU A 101 -12.04 -2.85 2.32
CA LEU A 101 -11.94 -2.12 3.58
C LEU A 101 -10.52 -1.64 3.84
N ALA A 102 -9.51 -2.48 3.64
CA ALA A 102 -8.09 -2.14 3.80
C ALA A 102 -7.68 -1.05 2.79
N LEU A 103 -8.05 -1.20 1.52
CA LEU A 103 -7.84 -0.18 0.50
C LEU A 103 -8.56 1.14 0.83
N GLY A 104 -9.78 1.06 1.37
CA GLY A 104 -10.53 2.22 1.83
C GLY A 104 -9.91 2.90 3.05
N ALA A 105 -9.42 2.12 4.02
CA ALA A 105 -8.72 2.59 5.20
C ALA A 105 -7.40 3.28 4.83
N HIS A 106 -6.63 2.70 3.89
CA HIS A 106 -5.42 3.33 3.38
C HIS A 106 -5.70 4.68 2.74
N GLN A 107 -6.73 4.78 1.89
CA GLN A 107 -7.12 6.07 1.31
C GLN A 107 -7.50 7.10 2.39
N LEU A 108 -8.18 6.68 3.45
CA LEU A 108 -8.63 7.57 4.53
C LEU A 108 -7.51 8.03 5.44
N LEU A 109 -6.58 7.13 5.78
CA LEU A 109 -5.63 7.31 6.87
C LEU A 109 -4.17 7.48 6.38
N GLY A 110 -3.85 6.94 5.20
CA GLY A 110 -2.50 6.92 4.64
C GLY A 110 -2.29 7.84 3.45
N THR A 111 -3.34 8.52 2.96
CA THR A 111 -3.24 9.42 1.79
C THR A 111 -3.83 10.79 2.05
N ARG A 112 -3.60 11.72 1.11
CA ARG A 112 -4.19 13.08 1.14
C ARG A 112 -5.54 13.16 0.41
N ILE A 113 -6.16 12.03 0.08
CA ILE A 113 -7.44 11.99 -0.62
C ILE A 113 -8.54 12.51 0.32
N PRO A 114 -9.39 13.47 -0.10
CA PRO A 114 -10.47 13.96 0.75
C PRO A 114 -11.37 12.83 1.24
N THR A 115 -11.73 12.83 2.53
CA THR A 115 -12.50 11.78 3.19
C THR A 115 -13.75 11.36 2.41
N HIS A 116 -14.54 12.33 1.94
CA HIS A 116 -15.77 12.05 1.19
C HIS A 116 -15.48 11.35 -0.15
N ALA A 117 -14.37 11.68 -0.81
CA ALA A 117 -13.96 11.07 -2.07
C ALA A 117 -13.45 9.63 -1.84
N ALA A 118 -12.64 9.41 -0.80
CA ALA A 118 -12.15 8.09 -0.41
C ALA A 118 -13.31 7.13 -0.08
N VAL A 119 -14.27 7.57 0.77
CA VAL A 119 -15.45 6.77 1.11
C VAL A 119 -16.31 6.51 -0.13
N SER A 120 -16.64 7.57 -0.89
CA SER A 120 -17.50 7.43 -2.07
C SER A 120 -16.91 6.46 -3.10
N ALA A 121 -15.63 6.60 -3.42
CA ALA A 121 -14.97 5.77 -4.42
C ALA A 121 -14.82 4.31 -3.95
N SER A 122 -14.53 4.08 -2.67
CA SER A 122 -14.43 2.72 -2.11
C SER A 122 -15.79 2.02 -2.05
N VAL A 123 -16.88 2.76 -1.80
CA VAL A 123 -18.25 2.23 -1.84
C VAL A 123 -18.68 1.92 -3.28
N GLU A 124 -18.32 2.75 -4.25
CA GLU A 124 -18.56 2.46 -5.67
C GLU A 124 -17.78 1.21 -6.11
N LEU A 125 -16.51 1.08 -5.73
CA LEU A 125 -15.72 -0.13 -5.94
C LEU A 125 -16.41 -1.36 -5.34
N ALA A 126 -16.84 -1.28 -4.07
CA ALA A 126 -17.58 -2.36 -3.41
C ALA A 126 -18.84 -2.75 -4.17
N ARG A 127 -19.59 -1.79 -4.72
CA ARG A 127 -20.78 -2.09 -5.53
C ARG A 127 -20.41 -2.85 -6.80
N VAL A 128 -19.30 -2.48 -7.45
CA VAL A 128 -18.83 -3.13 -8.67
C VAL A 128 -18.41 -4.57 -8.41
N VAL A 129 -17.63 -4.82 -7.34
CA VAL A 129 -16.96 -6.12 -7.14
C VAL A 129 -17.69 -7.05 -6.15
N LEU A 130 -18.52 -6.49 -5.25
CA LEU A 130 -19.22 -7.23 -4.19
C LEU A 130 -20.75 -7.10 -4.26
N GLY A 131 -21.28 -6.16 -5.05
CA GLY A 131 -22.72 -5.86 -5.12
C GLY A 131 -23.23 -4.99 -3.97
N ASP A 132 -24.47 -4.49 -4.13
CA ASP A 132 -25.04 -3.43 -3.28
C ASP A 132 -25.17 -3.78 -1.79
N GLY A 133 -25.40 -5.06 -1.45
CA GLY A 133 -25.55 -5.50 -0.07
C GLY A 133 -24.27 -5.27 0.74
N ARG A 134 -23.15 -5.80 0.24
CA ARG A 134 -21.83 -5.67 0.87
C ARG A 134 -21.31 -4.23 0.81
N ALA A 135 -21.63 -3.48 -0.24
CA ALA A 135 -21.27 -2.06 -0.33
C ALA A 135 -21.83 -1.20 0.82
N LYS A 136 -23.03 -1.52 1.33
CA LYS A 136 -23.59 -0.83 2.51
C LYS A 136 -22.78 -1.08 3.77
N PHE A 137 -22.30 -2.31 3.95
CA PHE A 137 -21.42 -2.68 5.06
C PHE A 137 -20.08 -1.94 4.96
N VAL A 138 -19.43 -1.99 3.80
CA VAL A 138 -18.19 -1.22 3.52
C VAL A 138 -18.38 0.26 3.85
N ASN A 139 -19.47 0.89 3.37
CA ASN A 139 -19.76 2.28 3.67
C ASN A 139 -19.89 2.57 5.17
N ALA A 140 -20.56 1.68 5.93
CA ALA A 140 -20.75 1.85 7.37
C ALA A 140 -19.41 1.80 8.12
N VAL A 141 -18.56 0.81 7.79
CA VAL A 141 -17.25 0.63 8.40
C VAL A 141 -16.32 1.80 8.05
N LEU A 142 -16.19 2.17 6.77
CA LEU A 142 -15.32 3.29 6.36
C LEU A 142 -15.76 4.62 6.97
N ARG A 143 -17.06 4.84 7.20
CA ARG A 143 -17.55 6.03 7.93
C ARG A 143 -17.20 6.02 9.41
N LYS A 144 -17.03 4.84 10.03
CA LYS A 144 -16.55 4.71 11.40
C LYS A 144 -15.05 4.99 11.46
N ILE A 145 -14.28 4.42 10.53
CA ILE A 145 -12.83 4.66 10.38
C ILE A 145 -12.55 6.15 10.17
N ALA A 146 -13.30 6.82 9.29
CA ALA A 146 -13.12 8.23 8.94
C ALA A 146 -13.36 9.25 10.08
N ARG A 147 -13.71 8.82 11.31
CA ARG A 147 -14.02 9.71 12.43
C ARG A 147 -12.78 10.27 13.12
N GLN A 148 -11.64 9.62 12.95
CA GLN A 148 -10.37 10.02 13.57
C GLN A 148 -9.21 9.70 12.62
N ASP A 149 -8.08 10.34 12.85
CA ASP A 149 -6.86 10.13 12.08
C ASP A 149 -6.13 8.84 12.49
N LEU A 150 -5.02 8.56 11.82
CA LEU A 150 -4.25 7.35 12.04
C LEU A 150 -3.69 7.28 13.46
N ASP A 151 -3.15 8.38 13.98
CA ASP A 151 -2.51 8.43 15.29
C ASP A 151 -3.52 8.15 16.41
N ALA A 152 -4.71 8.76 16.33
CA ALA A 152 -5.80 8.49 17.27
C ALA A 152 -6.29 7.03 17.19
N TRP A 153 -6.34 6.45 15.99
CA TRP A 153 -6.67 5.03 15.83
C TRP A 153 -5.61 4.13 16.45
N VAL A 154 -4.33 4.35 16.15
CA VAL A 154 -3.21 3.56 16.68
C VAL A 154 -3.18 3.62 18.20
N ALA A 155 -3.34 4.80 18.79
CA ALA A 155 -3.44 4.96 20.24
C ALA A 155 -4.62 4.21 20.87
N GLN A 156 -5.69 3.95 20.11
CA GLN A 156 -6.86 3.21 20.57
C GLN A 156 -6.71 1.69 20.42
N VAL A 157 -6.07 1.22 19.35
CA VAL A 157 -6.05 -0.21 19.00
C VAL A 157 -4.74 -0.94 19.33
N ALA A 158 -3.63 -0.21 19.50
CA ALA A 158 -2.40 -0.80 20.00
C ALA A 158 -2.53 -1.04 21.52
N PRO A 159 -2.13 -2.22 22.02
CA PRO A 159 -2.06 -2.44 23.47
C PRO A 159 -1.03 -1.49 24.12
N PRO A 160 -1.13 -1.22 25.42
CA PRO A 160 -0.12 -0.43 26.12
C PRO A 160 1.27 -1.07 25.97
N TYR A 161 2.28 -0.25 25.64
CA TYR A 161 3.64 -0.75 25.37
C TYR A 161 4.24 -1.48 26.58
N ASP A 162 3.91 -1.05 27.80
CA ASP A 162 4.39 -1.67 29.03
C ASP A 162 3.72 -3.01 29.37
N GLU A 163 2.53 -3.27 28.82
CA GLU A 163 1.81 -4.54 28.98
C GLU A 163 2.23 -5.57 27.92
N ASP A 164 2.28 -5.17 26.65
CA ASP A 164 2.70 -6.04 25.54
C ASP A 164 3.50 -5.27 24.47
N PRO A 165 4.81 -5.11 24.66
CA PRO A 165 5.65 -4.33 23.74
C PRO A 165 5.67 -4.84 22.31
N GLU A 166 5.70 -6.17 22.11
CA GLU A 166 5.79 -6.74 20.75
C GLU A 166 4.50 -6.53 19.98
N ASP A 167 3.33 -6.70 20.61
CA ASP A 167 2.04 -6.46 19.93
C ASP A 167 1.80 -4.97 19.71
N HIS A 168 2.22 -4.13 20.65
CA HIS A 168 2.22 -2.67 20.47
C HIS A 168 3.00 -2.29 19.21
N LEU A 169 4.24 -2.73 19.10
CA LEU A 169 5.09 -2.46 17.94
C LEU A 169 4.52 -3.07 16.66
N ALA A 170 3.93 -4.27 16.73
CA ALA A 170 3.28 -4.93 15.60
C ALA A 170 2.14 -4.07 15.02
N VAL A 171 1.31 -3.47 15.88
CA VAL A 171 0.21 -2.61 15.45
C VAL A 171 0.70 -1.24 14.98
N VAL A 172 1.61 -0.61 15.72
CA VAL A 172 2.12 0.74 15.41
C VAL A 172 2.90 0.75 14.09
N HIS A 173 3.78 -0.23 13.90
CA HIS A 173 4.63 -0.34 12.72
C HIS A 173 4.10 -1.31 11.67
N SER A 174 2.92 -1.92 11.87
CA SER A 174 2.32 -2.81 10.84
C SER A 174 3.12 -4.08 10.50
N HIS A 175 3.90 -4.57 11.44
CA HIS A 175 4.65 -5.81 11.28
C HIS A 175 3.89 -6.96 11.94
N PRO A 176 3.89 -8.18 11.36
CA PRO A 176 3.45 -9.35 12.09
C PRO A 176 4.26 -9.50 13.38
N ARG A 177 3.61 -9.87 14.49
CA ARG A 177 4.28 -9.99 15.80
C ARG A 177 5.56 -10.83 15.76
N TRP A 178 5.55 -11.93 15.01
CA TRP A 178 6.74 -12.78 14.88
C TRP A 178 7.91 -12.08 14.18
N VAL A 179 7.66 -11.15 13.26
CA VAL A 179 8.70 -10.34 12.61
C VAL A 179 9.29 -9.35 13.61
N VAL A 180 8.43 -8.67 14.39
CA VAL A 180 8.88 -7.78 15.48
C VAL A 180 9.79 -8.54 16.43
N SER A 181 9.36 -9.70 16.91
CA SER A 181 10.14 -10.55 17.83
C SER A 181 11.49 -10.96 17.22
N ALA A 182 11.50 -11.43 15.95
CA ALA A 182 12.72 -11.82 15.27
C ALA A 182 13.72 -10.65 15.07
N LEU A 183 13.23 -9.46 14.70
CA LEU A 183 14.06 -8.27 14.53
C LEU A 183 14.58 -7.76 15.87
N TRP A 184 13.75 -7.78 16.91
CA TRP A 184 14.15 -7.43 18.27
C TRP A 184 15.28 -8.35 18.76
N ASP A 185 15.13 -9.67 18.61
CA ASP A 185 16.17 -10.63 18.95
C ASP A 185 17.47 -10.38 18.17
N SER A 186 17.37 -9.99 16.89
CA SER A 186 18.54 -9.67 16.06
C SER A 186 19.34 -8.46 16.56
N LEU A 187 18.68 -7.53 17.27
CA LEU A 187 19.30 -6.38 17.94
C LEU A 187 19.81 -6.73 19.35
N GLY A 188 19.73 -7.99 19.77
CA GLY A 188 20.21 -8.45 21.06
C GLY A 188 19.17 -8.41 22.19
N GLY A 189 17.88 -8.31 21.87
CA GLY A 189 16.80 -8.43 22.87
C GLY A 189 16.54 -7.18 23.72
N GLY A 190 17.34 -6.12 23.56
CA GLY A 190 17.12 -4.83 24.20
C GLY A 190 16.11 -3.95 23.45
N ARG A 191 15.54 -2.94 24.13
CA ARG A 191 14.62 -1.97 23.49
C ARG A 191 15.31 -0.98 22.55
N ALA A 192 16.64 -0.90 22.56
CA ALA A 192 17.37 0.11 21.80
C ALA A 192 17.32 -0.19 20.30
N GLY A 193 16.80 0.76 19.51
CA GLY A 193 16.84 0.74 18.05
C GLY A 193 15.76 -0.11 17.36
N ILE A 194 14.88 -0.81 18.09
CA ILE A 194 13.81 -1.61 17.47
C ILE A 194 12.77 -0.73 16.76
N GLU A 195 12.37 0.38 17.36
CA GLU A 195 11.43 1.33 16.73
C GLU A 195 12.04 1.95 15.47
N ASP A 196 13.30 2.41 15.53
CA ASP A 196 14.02 2.96 14.39
C ASP A 196 14.13 1.93 13.23
N LEU A 197 14.38 0.66 13.56
CA LEU A 197 14.46 -0.42 12.58
C LEU A 197 13.11 -0.69 11.90
N LEU A 198 12.03 -0.77 12.68
CA LEU A 198 10.69 -1.02 12.15
C LEU A 198 10.15 0.20 11.38
N GLU A 199 10.51 1.42 11.78
CA GLU A 199 10.21 2.63 11.02
C GLU A 199 10.96 2.63 9.67
N ALA A 200 12.25 2.32 9.67
CA ALA A 200 13.06 2.22 8.46
C ALA A 200 12.53 1.15 7.48
N ASP A 201 12.13 -0.02 7.98
CA ASP A 201 11.55 -1.08 7.15
C ASP A 201 10.21 -0.68 6.50
N ASN A 202 9.50 0.27 7.11
CA ASN A 202 8.29 0.87 6.56
C ASN A 202 8.52 2.09 5.67
N GLU A 203 9.76 2.53 5.45
CA GLU A 203 10.04 3.61 4.51
C GLU A 203 9.82 3.17 3.07
N ARG A 204 9.54 4.12 2.17
CA ARG A 204 9.32 3.80 0.76
C ARG A 204 10.65 3.32 0.19
N PRO A 205 10.72 2.13 -0.43
CA PRO A 205 11.98 1.65 -0.96
C PRO A 205 12.44 2.59 -2.07
N GLU A 206 13.69 2.99 -1.99
CA GLU A 206 14.35 3.76 -3.04
C GLU A 206 14.73 2.82 -4.20
N VAL A 207 14.63 3.31 -5.43
CA VAL A 207 15.06 2.52 -6.60
C VAL A 207 16.54 2.79 -6.86
N THR A 208 17.37 1.83 -6.49
CA THR A 208 18.83 1.89 -6.70
C THR A 208 19.20 1.18 -8.00
N LEU A 209 20.04 1.83 -8.80
CA LEU A 209 20.66 1.28 -9.99
C LEU A 209 22.15 1.02 -9.73
N VAL A 210 22.67 -0.02 -10.37
CA VAL A 210 24.11 -0.30 -10.45
C VAL A 210 24.62 -0.03 -11.86
N ALA A 211 25.67 0.78 -11.98
CA ALA A 211 26.45 0.89 -13.22
C ALA A 211 27.47 -0.27 -13.27
N ARG A 212 27.35 -1.17 -14.25
CA ARG A 212 28.27 -2.33 -14.30
C ARG A 212 29.64 -1.87 -14.82
N PRO A 213 30.73 -2.13 -14.07
CA PRO A 213 32.08 -1.70 -14.47
C PRO A 213 32.43 -2.17 -15.88
N GLY A 214 33.00 -1.28 -16.69
CA GLY A 214 33.38 -1.55 -18.09
C GLY A 214 32.22 -1.61 -19.09
N ARG A 215 30.96 -1.41 -18.65
CA ARG A 215 29.78 -1.37 -19.52
C ARG A 215 28.99 -0.07 -19.42
N SER A 216 28.98 0.55 -18.24
CA SER A 216 28.33 1.83 -17.97
C SER A 216 29.07 2.55 -16.84
N THR A 217 28.70 3.81 -16.61
CA THR A 217 29.19 4.61 -15.48
C THR A 217 28.04 5.28 -14.74
N THR A 218 28.28 5.72 -13.51
CA THR A 218 27.32 6.48 -12.71
C THR A 218 26.95 7.79 -13.38
N GLU A 219 27.88 8.44 -14.09
CA GLU A 219 27.65 9.68 -14.84
C GLU A 219 26.70 9.45 -16.03
N GLU A 220 26.82 8.31 -16.72
CA GLU A 220 25.89 7.95 -17.80
C GLU A 220 24.46 7.81 -17.26
N LEU A 221 24.29 7.12 -16.12
CA LEU A 221 22.98 6.95 -15.50
C LEU A 221 22.40 8.27 -14.99
N ALA A 222 23.24 9.13 -14.40
CA ALA A 222 22.82 10.45 -13.94
C ALA A 222 22.46 11.41 -15.08
N ALA A 223 22.98 11.20 -16.29
CA ALA A 223 22.58 11.95 -17.48
C ALA A 223 21.24 11.46 -18.07
N ALA A 224 20.86 10.20 -17.83
CA ALA A 224 19.66 9.58 -18.39
C ALA A 224 18.39 9.86 -17.58
N THR A 225 18.51 10.10 -16.27
CA THR A 225 17.39 10.39 -15.37
C THR A 225 17.87 11.16 -14.13
N GLU A 226 16.94 11.79 -13.41
CA GLU A 226 17.28 12.47 -12.17
C GLU A 226 17.66 11.44 -11.10
N THR A 227 18.92 11.49 -10.69
CA THR A 227 19.47 10.56 -9.71
C THR A 227 20.28 11.30 -8.65
N LEU A 228 20.39 10.63 -7.50
CA LEU A 228 21.31 10.98 -6.43
C LEU A 228 22.44 9.94 -6.41
N PRO A 229 23.65 10.30 -5.96
CA PRO A 229 24.69 9.32 -5.70
C PRO A 229 24.21 8.25 -4.71
N GLY A 230 24.71 7.01 -4.91
CA GLY A 230 24.64 5.97 -3.89
C GLY A 230 25.32 6.41 -2.60
N ARG A 231 24.86 5.88 -1.48
CA ARG A 231 25.38 6.21 -0.14
C ARG A 231 26.65 5.41 0.19
N TRP A 232 26.74 4.20 -0.32
CA TRP A 232 27.73 3.20 0.09
C TRP A 232 28.52 2.62 -1.08
N SER A 233 27.85 2.28 -2.18
CA SER A 233 28.50 1.68 -3.35
C SER A 233 28.97 2.77 -4.33
N PRO A 234 30.23 2.72 -4.81
CA PRO A 234 30.73 3.67 -5.81
C PRO A 234 30.10 3.48 -7.19
N TYR A 235 29.38 2.37 -7.41
CA TYR A 235 28.70 2.06 -8.65
C TYR A 235 27.19 2.35 -8.59
N ALA A 236 26.69 2.82 -7.44
CA ALA A 236 25.28 3.05 -7.23
C ALA A 236 24.86 4.47 -7.59
N VAL A 237 23.69 4.56 -8.21
CA VAL A 237 22.87 5.79 -8.25
C VAL A 237 21.46 5.46 -7.79
N ARG A 238 20.82 6.38 -7.10
CA ARG A 238 19.45 6.24 -6.59
C ARG A 238 18.54 7.15 -7.40
N MET A 239 17.41 6.63 -7.90
CA MET A 239 16.46 7.45 -8.66
C MET A 239 15.75 8.43 -7.72
N ALA A 240 15.78 9.73 -8.05
CA ALA A 240 15.29 10.78 -7.14
C ALA A 240 13.76 10.75 -6.95
N GLU A 241 13.00 10.52 -8.02
CA GLU A 241 11.53 10.51 -7.99
C GLU A 241 10.94 9.10 -8.26
N GLY A 242 11.76 8.06 -8.18
CA GLY A 242 11.41 6.72 -8.65
C GLY A 242 11.19 6.69 -10.17
N GLY A 243 10.37 5.76 -10.66
CA GLY A 243 10.01 5.67 -12.07
C GLY A 243 10.10 4.25 -12.64
N GLU A 244 10.25 4.15 -13.96
CA GLU A 244 10.36 2.88 -14.67
C GLU A 244 11.84 2.63 -15.05
N PRO A 245 12.64 1.99 -14.18
CA PRO A 245 14.06 1.78 -14.45
C PRO A 245 14.30 0.96 -15.72
N GLY A 246 13.37 0.07 -16.08
CA GLY A 246 13.40 -0.69 -17.34
C GLY A 246 13.27 0.18 -18.60
N ALA A 247 12.87 1.44 -18.48
CA ALA A 247 12.82 2.37 -19.60
C ALA A 247 14.20 3.01 -19.92
N ILE A 248 15.17 2.92 -19.01
CA ILE A 248 16.52 3.46 -19.17
C ILE A 248 17.32 2.57 -20.14
N GLU A 249 17.91 3.15 -21.19
CA GLU A 249 18.62 2.39 -22.23
C GLU A 249 19.75 1.52 -21.67
N ALA A 250 20.58 2.05 -20.78
CA ALA A 250 21.64 1.27 -20.14
C ALA A 250 21.10 0.04 -19.37
N VAL A 251 19.90 0.13 -18.80
CA VAL A 251 19.24 -1.00 -18.12
C VAL A 251 18.70 -2.00 -19.15
N LYS A 252 18.04 -1.54 -20.22
CA LYS A 252 17.54 -2.39 -21.31
C LYS A 252 18.65 -3.20 -21.97
N GLU A 253 19.81 -2.59 -22.17
CA GLU A 253 20.99 -3.19 -22.79
C GLU A 253 21.79 -4.06 -21.80
N GLY A 254 21.40 -4.10 -20.52
CA GLY A 254 22.09 -4.87 -19.48
C GLY A 254 23.49 -4.33 -19.15
N ARG A 255 23.75 -3.05 -19.44
CA ARG A 255 24.96 -2.33 -19.04
C ARG A 255 24.83 -1.76 -17.62
N ALA A 256 23.61 -1.51 -17.18
CA ALA A 256 23.22 -1.24 -15.81
C ALA A 256 22.12 -2.22 -15.35
N GLY A 257 21.73 -2.17 -14.08
CA GLY A 257 20.61 -2.95 -13.56
C GLY A 257 20.00 -2.34 -12.30
N VAL A 258 18.81 -2.79 -11.92
CA VAL A 258 18.19 -2.45 -10.62
C VAL A 258 18.80 -3.38 -9.57
N GLN A 259 19.53 -2.80 -8.61
CA GLN A 259 20.19 -3.57 -7.55
C GLN A 259 20.42 -2.68 -6.34
N ASP A 260 20.00 -3.17 -5.16
CA ASP A 260 20.24 -2.50 -3.88
C ASP A 260 21.74 -2.38 -3.56
N GLU A 261 22.13 -1.31 -2.86
CA GLU A 261 23.53 -1.03 -2.52
C GLU A 261 24.15 -2.14 -1.67
N GLY A 262 23.41 -2.72 -0.70
CA GLY A 262 23.92 -3.81 0.13
C GLY A 262 24.31 -5.03 -0.71
N SER A 263 23.53 -5.33 -1.75
CA SER A 263 23.86 -6.40 -2.70
C SER A 263 25.06 -6.06 -3.59
N GLN A 264 25.27 -4.78 -3.92
CA GLN A 264 26.44 -4.35 -4.69
C GLN A 264 27.72 -4.49 -3.87
N LEU A 265 27.68 -4.13 -2.58
CA LEU A 265 28.82 -4.21 -1.67
C LEU A 265 29.37 -5.63 -1.51
N VAL A 266 28.52 -6.66 -1.62
CA VAL A 266 28.96 -8.06 -1.52
C VAL A 266 29.96 -8.44 -2.62
N ALA A 267 29.91 -7.76 -3.77
CA ALA A 267 30.76 -8.04 -4.92
C ALA A 267 32.03 -7.17 -4.99
N LEU A 268 32.23 -6.25 -4.03
CA LEU A 268 33.40 -5.37 -3.93
C LEU A 268 34.49 -6.01 -3.06
#